data_AF-A0AAX4L393-F1
#
_entry.id   AF-A0AAX4L393-F1
#
_cell.length_a   1.000
_cell.length_b   1.000
_cell.length_c   1.000
_cell.angle_alpha   90.00
_cell.angle_beta   90.00
_cell.angle_gamma   90.00
#
_symmetry.space_group_name_H-M   'P 1'
#
loop_
_entity.id
_entity.type
_entity.pdbx_description
1 polymer ?
#
loop_
_entity_poly.entity_id
_entity_poly.type
_entity_poly.pdbx_seq_one_letter_code
_entity_poly.pdbx_strand_id
1 'polypeptide(L)'
;MKLLLSVIEDISSLAIEWYGDYVKKIIVGGKSFEKADETEDTIYLLVLDRVSKISIYARGEIFSFFYNNAIKRKESIKLFISKYGTLPKIYGIILSPKELDYEIPIIEYLTSNGKVLLDRGEQNG
;
A
#
# COMPACT_ATOMS: atom_id res chain seq x y z
N MET A 1 -3.75 -9.89 -12.90
CA MET A 1 -3.26 -9.41 -11.59
C MET A 1 -1.72 -9.40 -11.40
N LYS A 2 -0.90 -9.82 -12.37
CA LYS A 2 0.54 -10.08 -12.13
C LYS A 2 1.39 -8.80 -12.08
N LEU A 3 1.22 -7.86 -13.01
CA LEU A 3 2.08 -6.68 -13.07
C LEU A 3 1.74 -5.69 -11.96
N LEU A 4 0.44 -5.48 -11.70
CA LEU A 4 0.00 -4.65 -10.56
C LEU A 4 0.61 -5.14 -9.24
N LEU A 5 0.58 -6.45 -8.95
CA LEU A 5 1.18 -7.01 -7.74
C LEU A 5 2.69 -6.76 -7.67
N SER A 6 3.41 -6.91 -8.79
CA SER A 6 4.86 -6.63 -8.83
C SER A 6 5.16 -5.15 -8.53
N VAL A 7 4.34 -4.22 -9.02
CA VAL A 7 4.45 -2.79 -8.67
C VAL A 7 4.22 -2.56 -7.17
N ILE A 8 3.17 -3.18 -6.62
CA ILE A 8 2.82 -3.07 -5.21
C ILE A 8 3.94 -3.63 -4.33
N GLU A 9 4.53 -4.78 -4.69
CA GLU A 9 5.65 -5.40 -4.00
C GLU A 9 6.89 -4.50 -4.04
N ASP A 10 7.15 -3.80 -5.14
CA ASP A 10 8.23 -2.84 -5.25
C ASP A 10 8.03 -1.63 -4.32
N ILE A 11 6.83 -1.06 -4.27
CA ILE A 11 6.48 0.03 -3.35
C ILE A 11 6.62 -0.44 -1.90
N SER A 12 6.10 -1.63 -1.60
CA SER A 12 6.17 -2.26 -0.27
C SER A 12 7.61 -2.47 0.17
N SER A 13 8.46 -2.97 -0.73
CA SER A 13 9.87 -3.20 -0.47
C SER A 13 10.61 -1.91 -0.16
N LEU A 14 10.33 -0.82 -0.89
CA LEU A 14 10.92 0.49 -0.61
C LEU A 14 10.50 1.03 0.76
N ALA A 15 9.22 0.87 1.14
CA ALA A 15 8.73 1.29 2.45
C ALA A 15 9.35 0.46 3.58
N ILE A 16 9.49 -0.86 3.39
CA ILE A 16 10.12 -1.78 4.36
C ILE A 16 11.62 -1.48 4.48
N GLU A 17 12.33 -1.24 3.38
CA GLU A 17 13.74 -0.87 3.39
C GLU A 17 13.97 0.43 4.17
N TRP A 18 13.08 1.41 3.99
CA TRP A 18 13.21 2.72 4.62
C TRP A 18 12.84 2.73 6.10
N TYR A 19 11.72 2.08 6.46
CA TYR A 19 11.17 2.14 7.81
C TYR A 19 11.43 0.89 8.66
N GLY A 20 11.95 -0.18 8.06
CA GLY A 20 12.30 -1.42 8.75
C GLY A 20 11.12 -1.95 9.56
N ASP A 21 11.36 -2.18 10.85
CA ASP A 21 10.41 -2.78 11.79
C ASP A 21 9.24 -1.86 12.18
N TYR A 22 9.25 -0.59 11.77
CA TYR A 22 8.10 0.29 11.97
C TYR A 22 6.95 -0.05 11.01
N VAL A 23 7.22 -0.68 9.87
CA VAL A 23 6.16 -1.22 9.01
C VAL A 23 5.52 -2.41 9.73
N LYS A 24 4.26 -2.28 10.16
CA LYS A 24 3.56 -3.33 10.91
C LYS A 24 2.66 -4.19 10.03
N LYS A 25 1.99 -3.59 9.04
CA LYS A 25 1.06 -4.30 8.18
C LYS A 25 0.97 -3.64 6.81
N ILE A 26 0.83 -4.46 5.76
CA ILE A 26 0.53 -4.00 4.41
C ILE A 26 -0.61 -4.85 3.85
N ILE A 27 -1.69 -4.18 3.46
CA ILE A 27 -2.87 -4.81 2.84
C ILE A 27 -3.18 -4.07 1.55
N VAL A 28 -3.54 -4.80 0.50
CA VAL A 28 -3.99 -4.22 -0.76
C VAL A 28 -5.34 -4.78 -1.20
N GLY A 29 -6.18 -3.95 -1.80
CA GLY A 29 -7.51 -4.34 -2.26
C GLY A 29 -8.12 -3.30 -3.20
N GLY A 30 -9.44 -3.30 -3.31
CA GLY A 30 -10.19 -2.38 -4.17
C GLY A 30 -10.65 -3.02 -5.48
N LYS A 31 -11.19 -2.20 -6.38
CA LYS A 31 -11.84 -2.63 -7.63
C LYS A 31 -10.94 -3.47 -8.51
N SER A 32 -9.64 -3.20 -8.50
CA SER A 32 -8.68 -4.00 -9.27
C SER A 32 -8.68 -5.47 -8.85
N PHE A 33 -8.78 -5.74 -7.55
CA PHE A 33 -8.85 -7.09 -6.98
C PHE A 33 -10.23 -7.72 -7.21
N GLU A 34 -11.31 -6.97 -7.02
CA GLU A 34 -12.68 -7.45 -7.20
C GLU A 34 -13.00 -7.83 -8.64
N LYS A 35 -12.59 -6.99 -9.60
CA LYS A 35 -12.83 -7.19 -11.03
C LYS A 35 -11.73 -7.99 -11.72
N ALA A 36 -10.65 -8.32 -11.00
CA ALA A 36 -9.41 -8.86 -11.54
C ALA A 36 -8.80 -8.02 -12.70
N ASP A 37 -9.06 -6.71 -12.72
CA ASP A 37 -8.57 -5.75 -13.71
C ASP A 37 -7.44 -4.90 -13.12
N GLU A 38 -6.24 -5.00 -13.69
CA GLU A 38 -5.06 -4.30 -13.18
C GLU A 38 -5.10 -2.77 -13.39
N THR A 39 -5.98 -2.25 -14.26
CA THR A 39 -6.11 -0.83 -14.61
C THR A 39 -7.11 -0.05 -13.75
N GLU A 40 -7.83 -0.77 -12.88
CA GLU A 40 -8.82 -0.23 -11.95
C GLU A 40 -8.17 0.25 -10.63
N ASP A 41 -8.98 0.95 -9.84
CA ASP A 41 -8.54 1.54 -8.57
C ASP A 41 -8.07 0.46 -7.58
N THR A 42 -6.87 0.69 -7.04
CA THR A 42 -6.26 -0.14 -6.00
C THR A 42 -6.06 0.69 -4.74
N ILE A 43 -6.48 0.15 -3.60
CA ILE A 43 -6.23 0.76 -2.29
C ILE A 43 -5.06 0.03 -1.66
N TYR A 44 -4.07 0.80 -1.22
CA TYR A 44 -2.86 0.34 -0.54
C TYR A 44 -2.87 0.84 0.89
N LEU A 45 -3.08 -0.03 1.86
CA LEU A 45 -3.02 0.29 3.28
C LEU A 45 -1.64 -0.09 3.84
N LEU A 46 -0.97 0.90 4.41
CA LEU A 46 0.26 0.75 5.17
C LEU A 46 0.02 1.12 6.64
N VAL A 47 0.17 0.14 7.52
CA VAL A 47 0.19 0.38 8.96
C VAL A 47 1.63 0.61 9.37
N LEU A 48 1.92 1.84 9.80
CA LEU A 48 3.26 2.33 10.10
C LEU A 48 3.29 2.87 11.53
N ASP A 49 4.21 2.39 12.34
CA ASP A 49 4.40 2.90 13.70
C ASP A 49 4.90 4.35 13.69
N ARG A 50 4.70 5.07 14.80
CA ARG A 50 5.14 6.47 15.03
C ARG A 50 4.53 7.53 14.09
N VAL A 51 3.47 7.22 13.35
CA VAL A 51 2.76 8.20 12.51
C VAL A 51 1.53 8.82 13.16
N SER A 52 1.17 8.43 14.39
CA SER A 52 -0.07 8.89 15.05
C SER A 52 -0.16 10.41 15.23
N LYS A 53 1.00 11.09 15.29
CA LYS A 53 1.10 12.57 15.39
C LYS A 53 1.32 13.26 14.04
N ILE A 54 1.45 12.52 12.95
CA ILE A 54 1.62 13.05 11.60
C ILE A 54 0.23 13.26 11.00
N SER A 55 -0.01 14.45 10.44
CA SER A 55 -1.29 14.77 9.79
C SER A 55 -1.56 13.87 8.58
N ILE A 56 -2.84 13.66 8.26
CA ILE A 56 -3.24 12.84 7.11
C ILE A 56 -2.62 13.36 5.80
N TYR A 57 -2.52 14.69 5.63
CA TYR A 57 -1.88 15.30 4.47
C TYR A 57 -0.41 14.88 4.35
N ALA A 58 0.37 15.01 5.43
CA ALA A 58 1.78 14.63 5.44
C ALA A 58 1.97 13.11 5.26
N ARG A 59 1.02 12.29 5.72
CA ARG A 59 1.00 10.85 5.43
C ARG A 59 0.79 10.55 3.94
N GLY A 60 -0.05 11.33 3.26
CA GLY A 60 -0.19 11.28 1.80
C GLY A 60 1.13 11.55 1.09
N GLU A 61 1.89 12.55 1.55
CA GLU A 61 3.23 12.86 1.02
C GLU A 61 4.23 11.71 1.24
N ILE A 62 4.19 11.05 2.39
CA ILE A 62 5.01 9.85 2.66
C ILE A 62 4.72 8.76 1.62
N PHE A 63 3.44 8.45 1.36
CA PHE A 63 3.10 7.46 0.35
C PHE A 63 3.55 7.89 -1.05
N SER A 64 3.27 9.15 -1.42
CA SER A 64 3.67 9.72 -2.70
C SER A 64 5.18 9.63 -2.93
N PHE A 65 5.99 9.80 -1.89
CA PHE A 65 7.44 9.61 -1.97
C PHE A 65 7.81 8.20 -2.45
N PHE A 66 7.26 7.14 -1.87
CA PHE A 66 7.57 5.76 -2.29
C PHE A 66 7.00 5.44 -3.66
N TYR A 67 5.78 5.88 -3.94
CA TYR A 67 5.15 5.67 -5.24
C TYR A 67 5.96 6.32 -6.36
N ASN A 68 6.37 7.58 -6.19
CA ASN A 68 7.19 8.31 -7.16
C ASN A 68 8.59 7.71 -7.30
N ASN A 69 9.18 7.20 -6.22
CA ASN A 69 10.45 6.48 -6.30
C ASN A 69 10.32 5.17 -7.08
N ALA A 70 9.22 4.42 -6.88
CA ALA A 70 8.94 3.23 -7.66
C ALA A 70 8.82 3.57 -9.15
N ILE A 71 8.07 4.62 -9.51
CA ILE A 71 7.93 5.09 -10.90
C ILE A 71 9.29 5.36 -11.55
N LYS A 72 10.20 6.01 -10.84
CA LYS A 72 11.51 6.43 -11.39
C LYS A 72 12.50 5.27 -11.54
N ARG A 73 12.41 4.25 -10.69
CA ARG A 73 13.50 3.29 -10.49
C ARG A 73 13.14 1.84 -10.82
N LYS A 74 11.86 1.49 -10.84
CA LYS A 74 11.43 0.08 -10.87
C LYS A 74 10.95 -0.35 -12.25
N GLU A 75 11.41 -1.52 -12.67
CA GLU A 75 11.07 -2.09 -13.97
C GLU A 75 9.61 -2.53 -14.04
N SER A 76 9.03 -2.94 -12.91
CA SER A 76 7.61 -3.32 -12.80
C SER A 76 6.66 -2.22 -13.29
N ILE A 77 6.95 -0.96 -12.97
CA ILE A 77 6.18 0.21 -13.46
C ILE A 77 6.32 0.35 -14.97
N LYS A 78 7.54 0.25 -15.51
CA LYS A 78 7.75 0.36 -16.97
C LYS A 78 7.00 -0.72 -17.73
N LEU A 79 7.05 -1.96 -17.22
CA LEU A 79 6.30 -3.08 -17.79
C LEU A 79 4.79 -2.86 -17.71
N PHE A 80 4.30 -2.32 -16.60
CA PHE A 80 2.90 -1.96 -16.44
C PHE A 80 2.47 -0.91 -17.49
N ILE A 81 3.21 0.19 -17.61
CA ILE A 81 2.94 1.25 -18.60
C ILE A 81 3.03 0.70 -20.02
N SER A 82 4.03 -0.12 -20.33
CA SER A 82 4.19 -0.72 -21.65
C SER A 82 3.01 -1.61 -22.04
N LYS A 83 2.35 -2.25 -21.06
CA LYS A 83 1.21 -3.13 -21.31
C LYS A 83 -0.11 -2.38 -21.38
N TYR A 84 -0.34 -1.43 -20.48
CA TYR A 84 -1.66 -0.79 -20.31
C TYR A 84 -1.72 0.67 -20.80
N GLY A 85 -0.59 1.29 -21.14
CA GLY A 85 -0.51 2.67 -21.59
C GLY A 85 -0.70 3.73 -20.50
N THR A 86 -0.86 3.32 -19.24
CA THR A 86 -1.11 4.22 -18.11
C THR A 86 -0.27 3.81 -16.90
N LEU A 87 -0.14 4.74 -15.93
CA LEU A 87 0.31 4.38 -14.59
C LEU A 87 -0.77 3.58 -13.84
N PRO A 88 -0.38 2.69 -12.91
CA PRO A 88 -1.32 1.99 -12.06
C PRO A 88 -2.04 2.97 -11.12
N LYS A 89 -3.34 2.77 -10.89
CA LYS A 89 -4.15 3.64 -10.01
C LYS A 89 -4.08 3.15 -8.57
N ILE A 90 -3.00 3.50 -7.87
CA ILE A 90 -2.78 3.06 -6.47
C ILE A 90 -2.97 4.24 -5.52
N TYR A 91 -3.94 4.12 -4.62
CA TYR A 91 -4.26 5.09 -3.57
C TYR A 91 -3.72 4.60 -2.22
N GLY A 92 -2.75 5.33 -1.67
CA GLY A 92 -2.12 4.98 -0.41
C GLY A 92 -2.83 5.57 0.80
N ILE A 93 -3.08 4.72 1.80
CA ILE A 93 -3.58 5.09 3.13
C ILE A 93 -2.50 4.67 4.13
N ILE A 94 -2.06 5.60 4.98
CA ILE A 94 -1.13 5.30 6.07
C ILE A 94 -1.81 5.53 7.40
N LEU A 95 -1.83 4.49 8.23
CA LEU A 95 -2.39 4.51 9.58
C LEU A 95 -1.34 4.14 10.61
N SER A 96 -1.47 4.68 11.81
CA SER A 96 -0.81 4.09 12.98
C SER A 96 -1.54 2.82 13.43
N PRO A 97 -0.86 1.90 14.14
CA PRO A 97 -1.52 0.69 14.64
C PRO A 97 -2.77 0.97 15.48
N LYS A 98 -2.78 2.05 16.26
CA LYS A 98 -3.91 2.48 17.11
C LYS A 98 -5.16 2.87 16.32
N GLU A 99 -5.00 3.23 15.05
CA GLU A 99 -6.12 3.60 14.18
C GLU A 99 -6.78 2.38 13.53
N LEU A 100 -6.23 1.17 13.72
CA LEU A 100 -6.87 -0.08 13.30
C LEU A 100 -8.07 -0.45 14.17
N ASP A 101 -8.09 0.00 15.42
CA ASP A 101 -9.20 -0.20 16.35
C ASP A 101 -10.37 0.77 16.08
N TYR A 102 -10.18 1.69 15.14
CA TYR A 102 -11.24 2.59 14.72
C TYR A 102 -12.07 1.85 13.67
N GLU A 103 -13.39 1.82 13.85
CA GLU A 103 -14.38 1.21 12.93
C GLU A 103 -14.48 2.01 11.61
N ILE A 104 -13.35 2.16 10.91
CA ILE A 104 -13.25 2.88 9.65
C ILE A 104 -13.66 1.90 8.54
N PRO A 105 -14.78 2.14 7.81
CA PRO A 105 -15.35 1.15 6.90
C PRO A 105 -14.38 0.66 5.81
N ILE A 106 -13.50 1.54 5.32
CA ILE A 106 -12.52 1.17 4.29
C ILE A 106 -11.46 0.20 4.82
N ILE A 107 -11.13 0.28 6.10
CA ILE A 107 -10.16 -0.59 6.77
C ILE A 107 -10.78 -1.95 7.06
N GLU A 108 -12.04 -1.99 7.48
CA GLU A 108 -12.81 -3.23 7.64
C GLU A 108 -12.95 -3.97 6.31
N TYR A 109 -13.30 -3.24 5.24
CA TYR A 109 -13.34 -3.77 3.88
C TYR A 109 -12.00 -4.40 3.48
N LEU A 110 -10.89 -3.69 3.67
CA LEU A 110 -9.56 -4.20 3.32
C LEU A 110 -9.14 -5.39 4.17
N THR A 111 -9.47 -5.38 5.46
CA THR A 111 -9.14 -6.48 6.35
C THR A 111 -9.91 -7.76 5.98
N SER A 112 -11.14 -7.61 5.49
CA SER A 112 -12.00 -8.74 5.12
C SER A 112 -11.76 -9.26 3.69
N ASN A 113 -11.48 -8.36 2.75
CA ASN A 113 -11.44 -8.68 1.31
C ASN A 113 -10.07 -8.45 0.65
N GLY A 114 -9.16 -7.77 1.34
CA GLY A 114 -7.85 -7.42 0.80
C GLY A 114 -6.85 -8.56 0.87
N LYS A 115 -5.84 -8.49 0.01
CA LYS A 115 -4.66 -9.34 0.06
C LYS A 115 -3.66 -8.78 1.06
N VAL A 116 -3.39 -9.54 2.11
CA VAL A 116 -2.32 -9.24 3.08
C VAL A 116 -0.97 -9.56 2.44
N LEU A 117 -0.07 -8.58 2.41
CA LEU A 117 1.30 -8.73 1.90
C LEU A 117 2.32 -8.86 3.03
N LEU A 118 2.02 -8.20 4.15
CA LEU A 118 2.81 -8.25 5.37
C LEU A 118 1.86 -8.10 6.55
N ASP A 119 2.04 -8.94 7.57
CA ASP A 119 1.45 -8.74 8.89
C ASP A 119 2.48 -9.17 9.93
N ARG A 120 3.00 -8.20 10.70
CA ARG A 120 3.99 -8.48 11.74
C ARG A 120 3.36 -8.68 13.11
N GLY A 121 2.06 -8.42 13.29
CA GLY A 121 1.35 -8.52 14.56
C GLY A 121 2.00 -7.76 15.73
N GLU A 122 1.30 -7.67 16.85
CA GLU A 122 1.99 -7.52 18.13
C GLU A 122 2.62 -8.88 18.44
N GLN A 123 3.95 -8.99 18.36
CA GLN A 123 4.64 -9.97 19.19
C GLN A 123 4.42 -9.53 20.62
N ASN A 124 3.38 -10.08 21.26
CA ASN A 124 3.23 -10.05 22.71
C ASN A 124 4.47 -10.72 23.30
N GLY A 125 5.41 -9.89 23.76
CA GLY A 125 6.54 -10.27 24.59
C GLY A 125 6.41 -9.56 25.93
#